data_AF-A0A7L2L4B8-F1
#
_entry.id   AF-A0A7L2L4B8-F1
#
_cell.length_a   1.000
_cell.length_b   1.000
_cell.length_c   1.000
_cell.angle_alpha   90.00
_cell.angle_beta   90.00
_cell.angle_gamma   90.00
#
_symmetry.space_group_name_H-M   'P 1'
#
loop_
_entity.id
_entity.type
_entity.pdbx_description
1 polymer ?
#
loop_
_entity_poly.entity_id
_entity_poly.type
_entity_poly.pdbx_seq_one_letter_code
_entity_poly.pdbx_strand_id
1 'polypeptide(L)'
;QRVIVMLYNKVCDIVSSLSELLEIQLLTDTTILQISSMGITPFFVENVSELQLCAIKLVTAVFSRYEKHRQLILEEIFTSLARLPTSKRSLRNFRLNSSDTDGEPMYIQMVTALVLQLIQCVVHLPSAEKDSNSEEESNKKVDQDVLMTNSYETAMRTAQNFLSIFLKKCGSKQGEEDYRPLFENFIQDLLSTVNKPEWPAAELLLSLLGRLLVHQFSNKSTEMALRVASLDYLGTVAARLRKDAVTSKMDQGSIARILKQV
;
A
#
# COMPACT_ATOMS: atom_id res chain seq x y z
N GLN A 1 14.62 -12.69 -29.86
CA GLN A 1 14.63 -12.59 -28.38
C GLN A 1 15.40 -11.37 -27.86
N ARG A 2 16.64 -11.09 -28.31
CA ARG A 2 17.43 -9.90 -27.90
C ARG A 2 16.73 -8.55 -28.14
N VAL A 3 16.05 -8.39 -29.28
CA VAL A 3 15.28 -7.17 -29.60
C VAL A 3 14.12 -6.94 -28.62
N ILE A 4 13.44 -8.01 -28.17
CA ILE A 4 12.32 -7.91 -27.22
C ILE A 4 12.82 -7.40 -25.87
N VAL A 5 13.95 -7.92 -25.38
CA VAL A 5 14.57 -7.45 -24.12
C VAL A 5 15.03 -6.00 -24.25
N MET A 6 15.59 -5.60 -25.40
CA MET A 6 15.97 -4.21 -25.64
C MET A 6 14.75 -3.27 -25.63
N LEU A 7 13.65 -3.67 -26.27
CA LEU A 7 12.40 -2.91 -26.24
C LEU A 7 11.82 -2.83 -24.83
N TYR A 8 11.84 -3.93 -24.08
CA TYR A 8 11.38 -3.98 -22.69
C TYR A 8 12.13 -2.96 -21.80
N ASN A 9 13.46 -2.95 -21.88
CA ASN A 9 14.28 -1.99 -21.12
C ASN A 9 13.96 -0.54 -21.53
N LYS A 10 13.75 -0.30 -22.83
CA LYS A 10 13.36 1.03 -23.31
C LYS A 10 11.99 1.47 -22.81
N VAL A 11 11.02 0.56 -22.71
CA VAL A 11 9.72 0.87 -22.10
C VAL A 11 9.88 1.19 -20.62
N CYS A 12 10.72 0.46 -19.88
CA CYS A 12 11.00 0.76 -18.47
C CYS A 12 11.59 2.17 -18.31
N ASP A 13 12.60 2.52 -19.13
CA ASP A 13 13.20 3.87 -19.15
C ASP A 13 12.14 4.94 -19.40
N ILE A 14 11.28 4.76 -20.41
CA ILE A 14 10.21 5.70 -20.78
C ILE A 14 9.22 5.89 -19.64
N VAL A 15 8.77 4.81 -18.99
CA VAL A 15 7.83 4.86 -17.87
C VAL A 15 8.44 5.61 -16.68
N SER A 16 9.73 5.39 -16.40
CA SER A 16 10.44 6.13 -15.35
C SER A 16 10.55 7.62 -15.67
N SER A 17 10.96 7.99 -16.88
CA SER A 17 11.04 9.41 -17.29
C SER A 17 9.66 10.08 -17.31
N LEU A 18 8.59 9.35 -17.63
CA LEU A 18 7.23 9.88 -17.57
C LEU A 18 6.80 10.19 -16.13
N SER A 19 7.22 9.37 -15.17
CA SER A 19 7.00 9.64 -13.74
C SER A 19 7.67 10.95 -13.31
N GLU A 20 8.91 11.18 -13.72
CA GLU A 20 9.64 12.42 -13.43
C GLU A 20 8.98 13.63 -14.11
N LEU A 21 8.50 13.49 -15.35
CA LEU A 21 7.79 14.55 -16.05
C LEU A 21 6.51 14.99 -15.32
N LEU A 22 5.75 14.04 -14.77
CA LEU A 22 4.53 14.32 -14.00
C LEU A 22 4.82 15.08 -12.70
N GLU A 23 6.00 14.90 -12.11
CA GLU A 23 6.42 15.67 -10.94
C GLU A 23 6.79 17.13 -11.29
N ILE A 24 7.16 17.39 -12.54
CA ILE A 24 7.58 18.72 -12.99
C ILE A 24 6.38 19.53 -13.53
N GLN A 25 5.54 18.91 -14.37
CA GLN A 25 4.51 19.63 -15.13
C GLN A 25 3.11 19.08 -14.90
N LEU A 26 2.14 20.00 -14.73
CA LEU A 26 0.71 19.66 -14.72
C LEU A 26 0.24 19.34 -16.14
N LEU A 27 -0.25 18.10 -16.32
CA LEU A 27 -0.93 17.62 -17.52
C LEU A 27 -2.46 17.66 -17.37
N THR A 28 -3.16 17.50 -18.50
CA THR A 28 -4.63 17.50 -18.57
C THR A 28 -5.24 16.18 -18.11
N ASP A 29 -6.47 16.24 -17.61
CA ASP A 29 -7.21 15.09 -17.07
C ASP A 29 -7.27 13.90 -18.04
N THR A 30 -7.50 14.14 -19.34
CA THR A 30 -7.53 13.07 -20.36
C THR A 30 -6.20 12.34 -20.46
N THR A 31 -5.08 13.06 -20.41
CA THR A 31 -3.75 12.46 -20.43
C THR A 31 -3.49 11.69 -19.13
N ILE A 32 -3.93 12.22 -17.98
CA ILE A 32 -3.78 11.55 -16.69
C ILE A 32 -4.55 10.22 -16.64
N LEU A 33 -5.77 10.18 -17.17
CA LEU A 33 -6.56 8.93 -17.23
C LEU A 33 -5.87 7.85 -18.10
N GLN A 34 -5.26 8.25 -19.21
CA GLN A 34 -4.51 7.32 -20.06
C GLN A 34 -3.24 6.82 -19.36
N ILE A 35 -2.51 7.73 -18.70
CA ILE A 35 -1.29 7.40 -17.97
C ILE A 35 -1.60 6.51 -16.77
N SER A 36 -2.68 6.78 -16.02
CA SER A 36 -3.06 5.95 -14.87
C SER A 36 -3.38 4.52 -15.31
N SER A 37 -4.17 4.36 -16.38
CA SER A 37 -4.51 3.03 -16.91
C SER A 37 -3.28 2.28 -17.41
N MET A 38 -2.38 2.97 -18.13
CA MET A 38 -1.10 2.42 -18.56
C MET A 38 -0.22 2.01 -17.37
N GLY A 39 -0.17 2.82 -16.31
CA GLY A 39 0.62 2.54 -15.11
C GLY A 39 0.06 1.39 -14.26
N ILE A 40 -1.25 1.17 -14.28
CA ILE A 40 -1.90 0.09 -13.50
C ILE A 40 -1.79 -1.27 -14.22
N THR A 41 -1.72 -1.28 -15.55
CA THR A 41 -1.72 -2.52 -16.36
C THR A 41 -0.58 -3.53 -16.02
N PRO A 42 0.68 -3.12 -15.79
CA PRO A 42 1.79 -4.04 -15.51
C PRO A 42 1.61 -4.92 -14.28
N PHE A 43 0.77 -4.52 -13.32
CA PHE A 43 0.57 -5.25 -12.06
C PHE A 43 -0.18 -6.58 -12.22
N PHE A 44 -0.83 -6.81 -13.37
CA PHE A 44 -1.65 -8.00 -13.64
C PHE A 44 -0.99 -8.98 -14.63
N VAL A 45 0.32 -8.82 -14.86
CA VAL A 45 1.10 -9.67 -15.77
C VAL A 45 2.29 -10.27 -15.00
N GLU A 46 2.63 -11.53 -15.29
CA GLU A 46 3.78 -12.20 -14.69
C GLU A 46 5.11 -11.80 -15.38
N ASN A 47 6.24 -11.98 -14.67
CA ASN A 47 7.60 -11.83 -15.20
C ASN A 47 7.99 -10.43 -15.74
N VAL A 48 7.38 -9.37 -15.21
CA VAL A 48 7.66 -7.97 -15.59
C VAL A 48 8.00 -7.10 -14.37
N SER A 49 8.76 -7.63 -13.41
CA SER A 49 9.03 -6.98 -12.12
C SER A 49 9.69 -5.60 -12.24
N GLU A 50 10.62 -5.40 -13.18
CA GLU A 50 11.28 -4.11 -13.39
C GLU A 50 10.27 -3.04 -13.85
N LEU A 51 9.44 -3.39 -14.83
CA LEU A 51 8.37 -2.52 -15.30
C LEU A 51 7.33 -2.23 -14.19
N GLN A 52 7.00 -3.22 -13.35
CA GLN A 52 6.12 -3.03 -12.20
C GLN A 52 6.71 -2.02 -11.21
N LEU A 53 8.02 -2.07 -10.95
CA LEU A 53 8.70 -1.10 -10.08
C LEU A 53 8.67 0.32 -10.68
N CYS A 54 8.92 0.46 -11.99
CA CYS A 54 8.78 1.75 -12.68
C CYS A 54 7.33 2.27 -12.61
N ALA A 55 6.36 1.36 -12.78
CA ALA A 55 4.94 1.68 -12.72
C ALA A 55 4.47 2.09 -11.31
N ILE A 56 5.04 1.53 -10.23
CA ILE A 56 4.76 1.98 -8.86
C ILE A 56 5.05 3.48 -8.73
N LYS A 57 6.22 3.94 -9.19
CA LYS A 57 6.58 5.36 -9.15
C LYS A 57 5.60 6.21 -9.94
N LEU A 58 5.27 5.79 -11.16
CA LEU A 58 4.34 6.49 -12.04
C LEU A 58 2.95 6.65 -11.41
N VAL A 59 2.34 5.55 -10.93
CA VAL A 59 0.99 5.59 -10.35
C VAL A 59 1.00 6.39 -9.04
N THR A 60 2.07 6.29 -8.25
CA THR A 60 2.24 7.07 -7.02
C THR A 60 2.34 8.57 -7.31
N ALA A 61 3.10 8.98 -8.34
CA ALA A 61 3.20 10.37 -8.76
C ALA A 61 1.83 10.94 -9.20
N VAL A 62 1.07 10.16 -9.98
CA VAL A 62 -0.30 10.54 -10.36
C VAL A 62 -1.19 10.67 -9.11
N PHE A 63 -1.18 9.67 -8.23
CA PHE A 63 -2.05 9.63 -7.05
C PHE A 63 -1.76 10.76 -6.06
N SER A 64 -0.48 11.13 -5.92
CA SER A 64 -0.05 12.22 -5.04
C SER A 64 -0.53 13.57 -5.57
N ARG A 65 -0.36 13.85 -6.88
CA ARG A 65 -0.68 15.17 -7.47
C ARG A 65 -2.14 15.37 -7.85
N TYR A 66 -2.84 14.30 -8.24
CA TYR A 66 -4.15 14.38 -8.88
C TYR A 66 -5.25 13.80 -7.99
N GLU A 67 -5.65 14.57 -6.96
CA GLU A 67 -6.57 14.10 -5.93
C GLU A 67 -7.92 13.60 -6.46
N LYS A 68 -8.46 14.28 -7.48
CA LYS A 68 -9.74 13.93 -8.12
C LYS A 68 -9.73 12.57 -8.81
N HIS A 69 -8.55 12.07 -9.18
CA HIS A 69 -8.39 10.79 -9.88
C HIS A 69 -8.12 9.61 -8.94
N ARG A 70 -7.88 9.87 -7.64
CA ARG A 70 -7.57 8.82 -6.64
C ARG A 70 -8.63 7.73 -6.59
N GLN A 71 -9.91 8.10 -6.62
CA GLN A 71 -11.01 7.13 -6.61
C GLN A 71 -11.01 6.25 -7.86
N LEU A 72 -10.83 6.83 -9.04
CA LEU A 72 -10.80 6.10 -10.31
C LEU A 72 -9.63 5.11 -10.36
N ILE A 73 -8.47 5.50 -9.84
CA ILE A 73 -7.30 4.62 -9.73
C ILE A 73 -7.60 3.40 -8.85
N LEU A 74 -8.22 3.62 -7.68
CA LEU A 74 -8.60 2.50 -6.79
C LEU A 74 -9.64 1.58 -7.43
N GLU A 75 -10.65 2.14 -8.11
CA GLU A 75 -11.67 1.37 -8.83
C GLU A 75 -11.06 0.52 -9.95
N GLU A 76 -10.08 1.05 -10.70
CA GLU A 76 -9.39 0.33 -11.76
C GLU A 76 -8.52 -0.81 -11.20
N ILE A 77 -7.83 -0.57 -10.08
CA ILE A 77 -7.10 -1.63 -9.34
C ILE A 77 -8.09 -2.73 -8.93
N PHE A 78 -9.22 -2.39 -8.29
CA PHE A 78 -10.22 -3.36 -7.83
C PHE A 78 -10.86 -4.17 -8.95
N THR A 79 -11.13 -3.53 -10.09
CA THR A 79 -11.67 -4.19 -11.28
C THR A 79 -10.68 -5.20 -11.84
N SER A 80 -9.38 -4.92 -11.68
CA SER A 80 -8.31 -5.72 -12.25
C SER A 80 -7.76 -6.80 -11.30
N LEU A 81 -8.06 -6.75 -9.99
CA LEU A 81 -7.61 -7.75 -8.99
C LEU A 81 -7.96 -9.20 -9.38
N ALA A 82 -9.10 -9.38 -10.05
CA ALA A 82 -9.55 -10.62 -10.68
C ALA A 82 -8.45 -11.32 -11.52
N ARG A 83 -7.71 -10.50 -12.27
CA ARG A 83 -6.71 -10.93 -13.25
C ARG A 83 -5.35 -11.21 -12.62
N LEU A 84 -5.23 -11.13 -11.29
CA LEU A 84 -3.97 -11.37 -10.64
C LEU A 84 -3.51 -12.80 -10.89
N PRO A 85 -2.21 -13.01 -11.14
CA PRO A 85 -1.68 -14.35 -11.28
C PRO A 85 -1.93 -15.13 -9.98
N THR A 86 -2.63 -16.26 -10.08
CA THR A 86 -2.92 -17.13 -8.93
C THR A 86 -1.84 -18.19 -8.70
N SER A 87 -0.81 -18.21 -9.56
CA SER A 87 0.31 -19.14 -9.47
C SER A 87 1.15 -18.88 -8.22
N LYS A 88 1.16 -19.84 -7.29
CA LYS A 88 1.92 -19.76 -6.03
C LYS A 88 3.44 -19.58 -6.23
N ARG A 89 3.98 -19.93 -7.41
CA ARG A 89 5.43 -19.95 -7.68
C ARG A 89 6.06 -18.56 -7.86
N SER A 90 5.28 -17.56 -8.27
CA SER A 90 5.76 -16.21 -8.61
C SER A 90 4.80 -15.12 -8.15
N LEU A 91 4.06 -15.39 -7.07
CA LEU A 91 3.03 -14.48 -6.54
C LEU A 91 3.65 -13.25 -5.84
N ARG A 92 4.75 -13.47 -5.12
CA ARG A 92 5.43 -12.48 -4.28
C ARG A 92 6.79 -12.15 -4.87
N ASN A 93 6.85 -11.06 -5.64
CA ASN A 93 8.04 -10.67 -6.40
C ASN A 93 8.64 -9.35 -5.90
N PHE A 94 7.99 -8.68 -4.95
CA PHE A 94 8.52 -7.45 -4.36
C PHE A 94 9.39 -7.83 -3.16
N ARG A 95 10.70 -7.67 -3.28
CA ARG A 95 11.64 -7.95 -2.20
C ARG A 95 11.60 -6.84 -1.17
N LEU A 96 11.41 -7.20 0.10
CA LEU A 96 11.57 -6.28 1.22
C LEU A 96 13.06 -6.11 1.54
N ASN A 97 13.44 -4.90 1.98
CA ASN A 97 14.82 -4.58 2.34
C ASN A 97 15.26 -5.28 3.62
N SER A 98 14.31 -5.66 4.46
CA SER A 98 14.55 -6.38 5.70
C SER A 98 14.38 -7.90 5.51
N SER A 99 15.26 -8.66 6.14
CA SER A 99 15.20 -10.12 6.20
C SER A 99 14.26 -10.59 7.31
N ASP A 100 13.79 -11.83 7.19
CA ASP A 100 13.06 -12.53 8.25
C ASP A 100 14.01 -12.87 9.43
N THR A 101 13.44 -13.39 10.53
CA THR A 101 14.20 -13.84 11.72
C THR A 101 15.29 -14.87 11.40
N ASP A 102 15.14 -15.61 10.31
CA ASP A 102 16.11 -16.62 9.85
C ASP A 102 17.11 -16.07 8.81
N GLY A 103 17.09 -14.76 8.52
CA GLY A 103 18.00 -14.11 7.56
C GLY A 103 17.57 -14.22 6.10
N GLU A 104 16.46 -14.90 5.81
CA GLU A 104 15.95 -15.05 4.45
C GLU A 104 15.26 -13.77 3.94
N PRO A 105 15.39 -13.45 2.63
CA PRO A 105 14.72 -12.31 2.04
C PRO A 105 13.21 -12.53 2.02
N MET A 106 12.48 -11.55 2.54
CA MET A 106 11.02 -11.60 2.56
C MET A 106 10.44 -10.93 1.32
N TYR A 107 9.37 -11.49 0.78
CA TYR A 107 8.71 -10.97 -0.43
C TYR A 107 7.22 -10.74 -0.18
N ILE A 108 6.67 -9.71 -0.83
CA ILE A 108 5.24 -9.40 -0.86
C ILE A 108 4.72 -9.29 -2.30
N GLN A 109 3.41 -9.26 -2.46
CA GLN A 109 2.78 -9.00 -3.75
C GLN A 109 3.02 -7.54 -4.17
N MET A 110 3.20 -7.34 -5.47
CA MET A 110 3.36 -5.99 -6.06
C MET A 110 2.16 -5.10 -5.83
N VAL A 111 0.95 -5.67 -5.84
CA VAL A 111 -0.28 -4.90 -5.56
C VAL A 111 -0.30 -4.43 -4.10
N THR A 112 0.11 -5.27 -3.14
CA THR A 112 0.21 -4.84 -1.74
C THR A 112 1.20 -3.69 -1.58
N ALA A 113 2.37 -3.80 -2.23
CA ALA A 113 3.37 -2.73 -2.24
C ALA A 113 2.80 -1.43 -2.83
N LEU A 114 2.09 -1.51 -3.96
CA LEU A 114 1.43 -0.36 -4.58
C LEU A 114 0.42 0.28 -3.62
N VAL A 115 -0.50 -0.50 -3.03
CA VAL A 115 -1.52 0.02 -2.11
C VAL A 115 -0.89 0.73 -0.90
N LEU A 116 0.17 0.14 -0.33
CA LEU A 116 0.92 0.78 0.75
C LEU A 116 1.54 2.11 0.32
N GLN A 117 2.15 2.17 -0.86
CA GLN A 117 2.72 3.41 -1.42
C GLN A 117 1.65 4.48 -1.68
N LEU A 118 0.48 4.10 -2.22
CA LEU A 118 -0.61 5.03 -2.49
C LEU A 118 -1.19 5.65 -1.21
N ILE A 119 -1.25 4.91 -0.11
CA ILE A 119 -1.72 5.46 1.17
C ILE A 119 -0.67 6.39 1.77
N GLN A 120 0.62 6.03 1.64
CA GLN A 120 1.73 6.83 2.16
C GLN A 120 1.90 8.15 1.40
N CYS A 121 1.70 8.15 0.08
CA CYS A 121 1.96 9.32 -0.77
C CYS A 121 0.90 10.43 -0.69
N VAL A 122 -0.17 10.22 0.08
CA VAL A 122 -1.21 11.23 0.38
C VAL A 122 -0.74 12.19 1.47
N VAL A 123 0.24 11.80 2.28
CA VAL A 123 0.77 12.65 3.34
C VAL A 123 1.80 13.60 2.76
N HIS A 124 1.47 14.89 2.74
CA HIS A 124 2.40 15.95 2.37
C HIS A 124 3.13 16.43 3.63
N LEU A 125 4.42 16.13 3.76
CA LEU A 125 5.26 16.76 4.77
C LEU A 125 5.67 18.14 4.26
N PRO A 126 5.36 19.22 5.00
CA PRO A 126 5.81 20.54 4.62
C PRO A 126 7.34 20.59 4.68
N SER A 127 7.95 21.11 3.61
CA SER A 127 9.41 21.19 3.50
C SER A 127 9.96 22.07 4.61
N ALA A 128 10.89 21.54 5.40
CA ALA A 128 11.55 22.25 6.50
C ALA A 128 12.53 23.35 6.05
N GLU A 129 12.46 23.83 4.81
CA GLU A 129 13.37 24.83 4.28
C GLU A 129 12.73 26.23 4.18
N LYS A 130 13.25 27.13 5.03
CA LYS A 130 13.25 28.62 4.99
C LYS A 130 11.93 29.30 5.42
N ASP A 131 11.87 30.20 6.41
CA ASP A 131 12.83 31.21 6.85
C ASP A 131 12.86 31.37 8.37
N SER A 132 14.07 31.49 8.90
CA SER A 132 14.34 31.98 10.25
C SER A 132 14.21 33.50 10.26
N ASN A 133 13.01 34.02 10.55
CA ASN A 133 12.85 35.39 11.06
C ASN A 133 11.61 35.50 11.97
N SER A 134 11.91 35.66 13.25
CA SER A 134 11.22 36.42 14.32
C SER A 134 9.69 36.61 14.26
N GLU A 135 9.02 36.13 15.32
CA GLU A 135 7.71 36.53 15.88
C GLU A 135 6.41 35.98 15.26
N GLU A 136 6.42 35.34 14.07
CA GLU A 136 5.23 34.67 13.49
C GLU A 136 5.17 33.13 13.71
N GLU A 137 6.00 32.58 14.61
CA GLU A 137 6.11 31.11 14.77
C GLU A 137 4.85 30.43 15.32
N SER A 138 4.04 31.10 16.15
CA SER A 138 2.87 30.46 16.77
C SER A 138 1.74 30.21 15.76
N ASN A 139 1.44 31.18 14.89
CA ASN A 139 0.42 31.01 13.85
C ASN A 139 0.88 30.06 12.73
N LYS A 140 2.17 30.07 12.36
CA LYS A 140 2.72 29.13 11.36
C LYS A 140 2.73 27.69 11.88
N LYS A 141 2.97 27.46 13.18
CA LYS A 141 2.88 26.13 13.81
C LYS A 141 1.45 25.60 13.85
N VAL A 142 0.46 26.45 14.15
CA VAL A 142 -0.96 26.02 14.15
C VAL A 142 -1.43 25.65 12.74
N ASP A 143 -1.07 26.44 11.71
CA ASP A 143 -1.43 26.14 10.32
C ASP A 143 -0.76 24.85 9.81
N GLN A 144 0.50 24.64 10.19
CA GLN A 144 1.26 23.43 9.93
C GLN A 144 0.63 22.18 10.56
N ASP A 145 0.22 22.24 11.82
CA ASP A 145 -0.43 21.13 12.52
C ASP A 145 -1.80 20.81 11.90
N VAL A 146 -2.53 21.83 11.42
CA VAL A 146 -3.80 21.65 10.70
C VAL A 146 -3.58 20.97 9.34
N LEU A 147 -2.54 21.33 8.59
CA LEU A 147 -2.18 20.67 7.32
C LEU A 147 -1.79 19.20 7.53
N MET A 148 -1.00 18.92 8.57
CA MET A 148 -0.59 17.56 8.94
C MET A 148 -1.78 16.70 9.37
N THR A 149 -2.68 17.25 10.19
CA THR A 149 -3.88 16.53 10.63
C THR A 149 -4.84 16.26 9.46
N ASN A 150 -5.06 17.23 8.57
CA ASN A 150 -5.90 17.06 7.39
C ASN A 150 -5.33 16.01 6.40
N SER A 151 -4.03 16.04 6.14
CA SER A 151 -3.39 15.05 5.25
C SER A 151 -3.42 13.65 5.85
N TYR A 152 -3.19 13.51 7.16
CA TYR A 152 -3.34 12.25 7.86
C TYR A 152 -4.78 11.74 7.85
N GLU A 153 -5.77 12.61 8.04
CA GLU A 153 -7.19 12.25 7.92
C GLU A 153 -7.52 11.76 6.50
N THR A 154 -6.95 12.40 5.49
CA THR A 154 -7.14 11.99 4.08
C THR A 154 -6.53 10.62 3.80
N ALA A 155 -5.34 10.34 4.33
CA ALA A 155 -4.71 9.01 4.25
C ALA A 155 -5.57 7.95 4.95
N MET A 156 -6.06 8.25 6.16
CA MET A 156 -6.94 7.37 6.93
C MET A 156 -8.26 7.09 6.20
N ARG A 157 -8.88 8.10 5.59
CA ARG A 157 -10.12 7.97 4.81
C ARG A 157 -9.90 7.13 3.55
N THR A 158 -8.79 7.35 2.85
CA THR A 158 -8.39 6.56 1.67
C THR A 158 -8.20 5.09 2.04
N ALA A 159 -7.45 4.82 3.11
CA ALA A 159 -7.20 3.47 3.62
C ALA A 159 -8.50 2.76 4.06
N GLN A 160 -9.37 3.46 4.77
CA GLN A 160 -10.66 2.92 5.20
C GLN A 160 -11.58 2.61 4.00
N ASN A 161 -11.64 3.50 3.01
CA ASN A 161 -12.43 3.28 1.80
C ASN A 161 -11.93 2.05 1.04
N PHE A 162 -10.61 1.96 0.83
CA PHE A 162 -9.98 0.80 0.19
C PHE A 162 -10.33 -0.51 0.92
N LEU A 163 -10.09 -0.59 2.23
CA LEU A 163 -10.37 -1.79 3.03
C LEU A 163 -11.85 -2.16 3.01
N SER A 164 -12.75 -1.17 3.10
CA SER A 164 -14.19 -1.39 3.07
C SER A 164 -14.65 -1.97 1.73
N ILE A 165 -14.18 -1.41 0.61
CA ILE A 165 -14.51 -1.93 -0.73
C ILE A 165 -13.96 -3.35 -0.90
N PHE A 166 -12.70 -3.58 -0.52
CA PHE A 166 -12.06 -4.89 -0.65
C PHE A 166 -12.81 -5.97 0.16
N LEU A 167 -13.11 -5.69 1.42
CA LEU A 167 -13.83 -6.62 2.29
C LEU A 167 -15.27 -6.87 1.80
N LYS A 168 -15.96 -5.83 1.31
CA LYS A 168 -17.31 -5.98 0.73
C LYS A 168 -17.28 -6.86 -0.52
N LYS A 169 -16.23 -6.76 -1.36
CA LYS A 169 -16.04 -7.62 -2.53
C LYS A 169 -15.84 -9.09 -2.14
N CYS A 170 -15.16 -9.35 -1.01
CA CYS A 170 -15.00 -10.70 -0.47
C CYS A 170 -16.30 -11.34 0.02
N GLY A 171 -17.28 -10.53 0.43
CA GLY A 171 -18.58 -11.01 0.89
C GLY A 171 -19.65 -11.12 -0.19
N SER A 172 -19.40 -10.59 -1.40
CA SER A 172 -20.38 -10.63 -2.48
C SER A 172 -20.35 -11.97 -3.19
N LYS A 173 -21.49 -12.68 -3.22
CA LYS A 173 -21.69 -13.92 -3.99
C LYS A 173 -21.92 -13.70 -5.49
N GLN A 174 -21.88 -12.44 -5.96
CA GLN A 174 -22.29 -12.07 -7.31
C GLN A 174 -21.19 -12.23 -8.38
N GLY A 175 -19.94 -12.51 -7.99
CA GLY A 175 -18.85 -12.79 -8.92
C GLY A 175 -18.54 -14.28 -9.02
N GLU A 176 -18.17 -14.75 -10.21
CA GLU A 176 -17.64 -16.11 -10.43
C GLU A 176 -16.27 -16.32 -9.72
N GLU A 177 -15.65 -15.25 -9.24
CA GLU A 177 -14.32 -15.23 -8.64
C GLU A 177 -14.36 -15.02 -7.12
N ASP A 178 -13.67 -15.89 -6.39
CA ASP A 178 -13.50 -15.78 -4.95
C ASP A 178 -12.37 -14.82 -4.58
N TYR A 179 -12.70 -13.66 -4.02
CA TYR A 179 -11.73 -12.66 -3.56
C TYR A 179 -11.08 -12.99 -2.22
N ARG A 180 -11.57 -13.99 -1.47
CA ARG A 180 -11.06 -14.33 -0.14
C ARG A 180 -9.57 -14.70 -0.14
N PRO A 181 -9.05 -15.54 -1.06
CA PRO A 181 -7.62 -15.84 -1.10
C PRO A 181 -6.75 -14.60 -1.39
N LEU A 182 -7.24 -13.64 -2.19
CA LEU A 182 -6.53 -12.40 -2.44
C LEU A 182 -6.45 -11.55 -1.17
N PHE A 183 -7.53 -11.48 -0.41
CA PHE A 183 -7.57 -10.76 0.85
C PHE A 183 -6.71 -11.41 1.93
N GLU A 184 -6.69 -12.75 2.01
CA GLU A 184 -5.79 -13.50 2.89
C GLU A 184 -4.32 -13.21 2.58
N ASN A 185 -3.93 -13.25 1.30
CA ASN A 185 -2.58 -12.89 0.88
C ASN A 185 -2.24 -11.45 1.25
N PHE A 186 -3.18 -10.52 1.03
CA PHE A 186 -3.01 -9.12 1.43
C PHE A 186 -2.79 -8.97 2.94
N ILE A 187 -3.54 -9.67 3.79
CA ILE A 187 -3.33 -9.66 5.25
C ILE A 187 -1.95 -10.22 5.60
N GLN A 188 -1.56 -11.35 5.01
CA GLN A 188 -0.25 -11.94 5.26
C GLN A 188 0.89 -11.01 4.85
N ASP A 189 0.75 -10.32 3.72
CA ASP A 189 1.71 -9.33 3.27
C ASP A 189 1.75 -8.12 4.23
N LEU A 190 0.61 -7.62 4.70
CA LEU A 190 0.56 -6.55 5.71
C LEU A 190 1.27 -6.94 7.01
N LEU A 191 1.01 -8.15 7.50
CA LEU A 191 1.65 -8.72 8.69
C LEU A 191 3.15 -8.97 8.49
N SER A 192 3.63 -9.10 7.25
CA SER A 192 5.06 -9.18 6.96
C SER A 192 5.72 -7.80 6.99
N THR A 193 4.99 -6.76 6.58
CA THR A 193 5.48 -5.37 6.56
C THR A 193 5.27 -4.63 7.88
N VAL A 194 4.48 -5.18 8.81
CA VAL A 194 4.23 -4.55 10.11
C VAL A 194 5.53 -4.47 10.92
N ASN A 195 5.76 -3.35 11.59
CA ASN A 195 7.01 -3.02 12.31
C ASN A 195 8.24 -2.76 11.43
N LYS A 196 8.07 -2.59 10.11
CA LYS A 196 9.17 -2.15 9.23
C LYS A 196 9.09 -0.63 9.02
N PRO A 197 10.15 0.14 9.33
CA PRO A 197 10.12 1.60 9.25
C PRO A 197 9.89 2.11 7.82
N GLU A 198 10.27 1.33 6.80
CA GLU A 198 10.01 1.66 5.40
C GLU A 198 8.52 1.52 4.98
N TRP A 199 7.67 0.91 5.82
CA TRP A 199 6.25 0.65 5.51
C TRP A 199 5.28 1.15 6.61
N PRO A 200 5.25 2.46 6.90
CA PRO A 200 4.41 3.01 8.00
C PRO A 200 2.90 2.79 7.79
N ALA A 201 2.42 2.79 6.54
CA ALA A 201 0.99 2.58 6.28
C ALA A 201 0.48 1.16 6.63
N ALA A 202 1.37 0.18 6.82
CA ALA A 202 0.97 -1.17 7.20
C ALA A 202 0.28 -1.20 8.56
N GLU A 203 0.81 -0.44 9.54
CA GLU A 203 0.19 -0.32 10.86
C GLU A 203 -1.19 0.34 10.79
N LEU A 204 -1.29 1.47 10.06
CA LEU A 204 -2.54 2.19 9.85
C LEU A 204 -3.61 1.27 9.25
N LEU A 205 -3.25 0.52 8.20
CA LEU A 205 -4.15 -0.45 7.55
C LEU A 205 -4.57 -1.56 8.50
N LEU A 206 -3.65 -2.17 9.26
CA LEU A 206 -3.99 -3.23 10.21
C LEU A 206 -4.88 -2.73 11.35
N SER A 207 -4.65 -1.51 11.85
CA SER A 207 -5.49 -0.88 12.87
C SER A 207 -6.91 -0.59 12.37
N LEU A 208 -7.03 -0.05 11.15
CA LEU A 208 -8.33 0.16 10.49
C LEU A 208 -9.03 -1.16 10.19
N LEU A 209 -8.29 -2.16 9.70
CA LEU A 209 -8.79 -3.49 9.40
C LEU A 209 -9.36 -4.16 10.66
N GLY A 210 -8.64 -4.12 11.78
CA GLY A 210 -9.11 -4.69 13.05
C GLY A 210 -10.45 -4.10 13.47
N ARG A 211 -10.60 -2.76 13.42
CA ARG A 211 -11.88 -2.09 13.72
C ARG A 211 -12.98 -2.47 12.73
N LEU A 212 -12.67 -2.54 11.44
CA LEU A 212 -13.62 -2.91 10.40
C LEU A 212 -14.12 -4.35 10.59
N LEU A 213 -13.22 -5.31 10.83
CA LEU A 213 -13.57 -6.71 11.05
C LEU A 213 -14.45 -6.87 12.29
N VAL A 214 -14.12 -6.18 13.39
CA VAL A 214 -14.92 -6.20 14.61
C VAL A 214 -16.34 -5.71 14.37
N HIS A 215 -16.48 -4.59 13.66
CA HIS A 215 -17.79 -4.06 13.30
C HIS A 215 -18.59 -5.03 12.41
N GLN A 216 -17.93 -5.65 11.43
CA GLN A 216 -18.58 -6.55 10.48
C GLN A 216 -19.05 -7.85 11.11
N PHE A 217 -18.24 -8.53 11.92
CA PHE A 217 -18.67 -9.79 12.53
C PHE A 217 -19.75 -9.59 13.61
N SER A 218 -19.71 -8.45 14.31
CA SER A 218 -20.71 -8.10 15.34
C SER A 218 -22.08 -7.78 14.74
N ASN A 219 -22.12 -7.32 13.49
CA ASN A 219 -23.36 -6.91 12.84
C ASN A 219 -24.16 -8.12 12.35
N LYS A 220 -25.31 -8.38 13.00
CA LYS A 220 -26.18 -9.53 12.69
C LYS A 220 -26.83 -9.48 11.29
N SER A 221 -26.86 -8.32 10.64
CA SER A 221 -27.41 -8.20 9.27
C SER A 221 -26.43 -8.67 8.19
N THR A 222 -25.15 -8.85 8.52
CA THR A 222 -24.14 -9.33 7.59
C THR A 222 -24.26 -10.84 7.36
N GLU A 223 -23.94 -11.29 6.15
CA GLU A 223 -23.99 -12.70 5.79
C GLU A 223 -23.11 -13.56 6.71
N MET A 224 -23.60 -14.74 7.09
CA MET A 224 -22.89 -15.65 7.98
C MET A 224 -21.48 -16.00 7.47
N ALA A 225 -21.33 -16.23 6.16
CA ALA A 225 -20.04 -16.57 5.56
C ALA A 225 -18.99 -15.44 5.73
N LEU A 226 -19.40 -14.18 5.53
CA LEU A 226 -18.54 -13.02 5.72
C LEU A 226 -18.18 -12.82 7.20
N ARG A 227 -19.10 -13.11 8.12
CA ARG A 227 -18.84 -13.05 9.58
C ARG A 227 -17.80 -14.08 10.01
N VAL A 228 -17.93 -15.32 9.53
CA VAL A 228 -16.96 -16.39 9.83
C VAL A 228 -15.59 -16.05 9.28
N ALA A 229 -15.51 -15.60 8.02
CA ALA A 229 -14.23 -15.17 7.42
C ALA A 229 -13.61 -13.99 8.18
N SER A 230 -14.42 -12.99 8.57
CA SER A 230 -13.93 -11.83 9.32
C SER A 230 -13.33 -12.22 10.68
N LEU A 231 -13.94 -13.21 11.35
CA LEU A 231 -13.43 -13.74 12.62
C LEU A 231 -12.10 -14.50 12.43
N ASP A 232 -11.97 -15.28 11.36
CA ASP A 232 -10.75 -16.01 11.03
C ASP A 232 -9.58 -15.07 10.70
N TYR A 233 -9.83 -14.03 9.90
CA TYR A 233 -8.86 -12.97 9.60
C TYR A 233 -8.40 -12.26 10.87
N LEU A 234 -9.33 -11.91 11.77
CA LEU A 234 -9.01 -11.28 13.04
C LEU A 234 -8.16 -12.21 13.93
N GLY A 235 -8.48 -13.51 13.95
CA GLY A 235 -7.71 -14.53 14.65
C GLY A 235 -6.27 -14.62 14.15
N THR A 236 -6.09 -14.63 12.83
CA THR A 236 -4.76 -14.66 12.18
C THR A 236 -3.92 -13.43 12.53
N VAL A 237 -4.52 -12.24 12.43
CA VAL A 237 -3.85 -10.97 12.79
C VAL A 237 -3.48 -10.97 14.27
N ALA A 238 -4.41 -11.32 15.17
CA ALA A 238 -4.17 -11.33 16.61
C ALA A 238 -3.07 -12.33 17.00
N ALA A 239 -3.08 -13.54 16.42
CA ALA A 239 -2.06 -14.55 16.67
C ALA A 239 -0.67 -14.07 16.23
N ARG A 240 -0.55 -13.48 15.04
CA ARG A 240 0.74 -12.98 14.53
C ARG A 240 1.26 -11.79 15.33
N LEU A 241 0.42 -10.79 15.60
CA LEU A 241 0.81 -9.64 16.43
C LEU A 241 1.23 -10.07 17.84
N ARG A 242 0.56 -11.08 18.42
CA ARG A 242 0.94 -11.63 19.72
C ARG A 242 2.30 -12.33 19.67
N LYS A 243 2.55 -13.14 18.64
CA LYS A 243 3.85 -13.80 18.43
C LYS A 243 4.96 -12.75 18.34
N ASP A 244 4.79 -11.74 17.49
CA ASP A 244 5.80 -10.71 17.26
C ASP A 244 6.04 -9.88 18.54
N ALA A 245 4.99 -9.52 19.29
CA ALA A 245 5.12 -8.79 20.54
C ALA A 245 5.88 -9.56 21.64
N VAL A 246 5.78 -10.90 21.66
CA VAL A 246 6.55 -11.74 22.59
C VAL A 246 8.01 -11.81 22.17
N THR A 247 8.27 -12.06 20.88
CA THR A 247 9.64 -12.13 20.33
C THR A 247 10.40 -10.82 20.52
N SER A 248 9.79 -9.67 20.24
CA SER A 248 10.43 -8.35 20.36
C SER A 248 10.79 -8.00 21.80
N LYS A 249 10.00 -8.44 22.79
CA LYS A 249 10.33 -8.23 24.22
C LYS A 249 11.52 -9.06 24.68
N MET A 250 11.82 -10.16 24.00
CA MET A 250 12.96 -11.02 24.31
C MET A 250 14.27 -10.51 23.66
N ASP A 251 14.19 -9.64 22.66
CA ASP A 251 15.34 -9.13 21.90
C ASP A 251 15.82 -7.73 22.32
N GLN A 252 15.49 -7.29 23.55
CA GLN A 252 15.94 -6.00 24.10
C GLN A 252 17.47 -5.82 24.07
N GLY A 253 18.23 -6.93 24.11
CA GLY A 253 19.68 -6.93 24.03
C GLY A 253 20.22 -6.44 22.68
N SER A 254 19.54 -6.74 21.57
CA SER A 254 19.94 -6.27 20.23
C SER A 254 19.64 -4.79 20.05
N ILE A 255 18.49 -4.32 20.56
CA ILE A 255 18.13 -2.90 20.58
C ILE A 255 19.16 -2.10 21.39
N ALA A 256 19.56 -2.60 22.57
CA ALA A 256 20.59 -1.95 23.39
C ALA A 256 21.97 -1.94 22.75
N ARG A 257 22.30 -2.90 21.86
CA ARG A 257 23.54 -2.89 21.07
C ARG A 257 23.49 -1.86 19.95
N ILE A 258 22.36 -1.74 19.24
CA ILE A 258 22.17 -0.75 18.19
C ILE A 258 22.24 0.67 18.78
N LEU A 259 21.58 0.90 19.92
CA LEU A 259 21.65 2.18 20.65
C LEU A 259 23.05 2.54 21.16
N LYS A 260 23.97 1.57 21.27
CA LYS A 260 25.37 1.82 21.63
C LYS A 260 26.27 2.11 20.42
N GLN A 261 25.79 1.83 19.21
CA GLN A 261 26.52 2.05 17.95
C GLN A 261 26.13 3.36 17.26
N VAL A 262 25.04 4.01 17.70
CA VAL A 262 24.64 5.38 17.33
C VAL A 262 25.18 6.34 18.38
#